data_AF-A0A150FXY7-F1
#
_entry.id   AF-A0A150FXY7-F1
#
_cell.length_a   1.000
_cell.length_b   1.000
_cell.length_c   1.000
_cell.angle_alpha   90.00
_cell.angle_beta   90.00
_cell.angle_gamma   90.00
#
_symmetry.space_group_name_H-M   'P 1'
#
loop_
_entity.id
_entity.type
_entity.pdbx_description
1 polymer ?
#
loop_
_entity_poly.entity_id
_entity_poly.type
_entity_poly.pdbx_seq_one_letter_code
_entity_poly.pdbx_strand_id
1 'polypeptide(L)'
;MSHRSTAPVGFFQPIAGRPAANSELKVDRHTDLIHKVFKMSCDPHKMYGVQETEAARLIASGKTAELLDRIYASYASYKEGHDLVLMEGPGSGLGDTELDAHVSGRRRPTVGR
;
A
#
# COMPACT_ATOMS: atom_id res chain seq x y z
N MET A 1 21.71 -12.47 -25.01
CA MET A 1 20.68 -11.50 -24.56
C MET A 1 20.69 -11.51 -23.04
N SER A 2 20.99 -10.38 -22.41
CA SER A 2 21.18 -10.31 -20.95
C SER A 2 19.82 -10.36 -20.26
N HIS A 3 19.55 -11.41 -19.48
CA HIS A 3 18.38 -11.50 -18.62
C HIS A 3 18.52 -10.44 -17.52
N ARG A 4 17.88 -9.28 -17.71
CA ARG A 4 17.69 -8.32 -16.63
C ARG A 4 16.59 -8.87 -15.73
N SER A 5 16.96 -9.64 -14.72
CA SER A 5 16.07 -9.97 -13.61
C SER A 5 15.76 -8.64 -12.91
N THR A 6 14.60 -8.06 -13.20
CA THR A 6 14.09 -6.96 -12.40
C THR A 6 13.81 -7.53 -11.02
N ALA A 7 14.41 -6.95 -9.98
CA ALA A 7 14.08 -7.25 -8.59
C ALA A 7 12.54 -7.27 -8.42
N PRO A 8 11.94 -8.11 -7.57
CA PRO A 8 10.50 -8.13 -7.33
C PRO A 8 10.02 -6.76 -6.82
N VAL A 9 9.57 -5.91 -7.75
CA VAL A 9 9.01 -4.58 -7.46
C VAL A 9 7.51 -4.74 -7.18
N GLY A 10 7.09 -4.35 -5.99
CA GLY A 10 5.69 -4.28 -5.57
C GLY A 10 5.08 -2.89 -5.83
N PHE A 11 3.75 -2.83 -5.81
CA PHE A 11 2.97 -1.59 -5.71
C PHE A 11 2.00 -1.69 -4.53
N PHE A 12 1.90 -0.63 -3.74
CA PHE A 12 1.03 -0.57 -2.57
C PHE A 12 0.28 0.75 -2.48
N GLN A 13 -1.03 0.67 -2.27
CA GLN A 13 -1.93 1.81 -2.11
C GLN A 13 -2.45 1.83 -0.66
N PRO A 14 -2.01 2.76 0.21
CA PRO A 14 -2.41 2.77 1.62
C PRO A 14 -3.93 2.75 1.83
N ILE A 15 -4.65 3.55 1.03
CA ILE A 15 -6.11 3.59 1.00
C ILE A 15 -6.59 3.31 -0.42
N ALA A 16 -7.21 2.16 -0.62
CA ALA A 16 -7.86 1.81 -1.88
C ALA A 16 -9.23 2.49 -1.99
N GLY A 17 -9.51 3.02 -3.19
CA GLY A 17 -10.86 3.40 -3.57
C GLY A 17 -11.80 2.19 -3.68
N ARG A 18 -13.02 2.45 -4.14
CA ARG A 18 -13.99 1.38 -4.39
C ARG A 18 -13.53 0.50 -5.55
N PRO A 19 -13.87 -0.80 -5.54
CA PRO A 19 -13.68 -1.65 -6.70
C PRO A 19 -14.21 -1.01 -7.98
N ALA A 20 -13.40 -0.95 -9.03
CA ALA A 20 -13.84 -0.41 -10.31
C ALA A 20 -14.95 -1.30 -10.88
N ALA A 21 -16.04 -0.70 -11.38
CA ALA A 21 -17.22 -1.42 -11.84
C ALA A 21 -16.94 -2.44 -12.96
N ASN A 22 -15.86 -2.21 -13.72
CA ASN A 22 -15.39 -3.05 -14.82
C ASN A 22 -14.12 -3.85 -14.48
N SER A 23 -13.66 -3.86 -13.23
CA SER A 23 -12.52 -4.67 -12.82
C SER A 23 -12.98 -6.11 -12.54
N GLU A 24 -12.48 -7.05 -13.32
CA GLU A 24 -12.61 -8.49 -13.04
C GLU A 24 -11.97 -8.90 -11.71
N LEU A 25 -10.91 -8.17 -11.31
CA LEU A 25 -10.18 -8.38 -10.06
C LEU A 25 -10.92 -7.83 -8.83
N LYS A 26 -11.99 -7.05 -9.02
CA LYS A 26 -12.78 -6.43 -7.95
C LYS A 26 -11.93 -5.60 -6.97
N VAL A 27 -10.93 -4.89 -7.50
CA VAL A 27 -10.05 -3.97 -6.77
C VAL A 27 -10.16 -2.55 -7.31
N ASP A 28 -9.55 -1.60 -6.61
CA ASP A 28 -9.46 -0.20 -7.04
C ASP A 28 -8.82 -0.07 -8.44
N ARG A 29 -9.19 0.98 -9.17
CA ARG A 29 -8.71 1.26 -10.53
C ARG A 29 -7.18 1.28 -10.63
N HIS A 30 -6.48 1.87 -9.67
CA HIS A 30 -5.01 1.96 -9.72
C HIS A 30 -4.39 0.57 -9.55
N THR A 31 -4.88 -0.19 -8.57
CA THR A 31 -4.43 -1.57 -8.34
C THR A 31 -4.70 -2.45 -9.58
N ASP A 32 -5.91 -2.36 -10.17
CA ASP A 32 -6.27 -3.11 -11.38
C ASP A 32 -5.37 -2.77 -12.57
N LEU A 33 -5.10 -1.48 -12.78
CA LEU A 33 -4.22 -0.99 -13.85
C LEU A 33 -2.78 -1.49 -13.67
N ILE A 34 -2.19 -1.30 -12.49
CA ILE A 34 -0.80 -1.67 -12.22
C ILE A 34 -0.62 -3.19 -12.32
N HIS A 35 -1.54 -3.96 -11.74
CA HIS A 35 -1.49 -5.42 -11.79
C HIS A 35 -1.48 -5.94 -13.23
N LYS A 36 -2.38 -5.42 -14.08
CA LYS A 36 -2.52 -5.83 -15.49
C LYS A 36 -1.36 -5.36 -16.37
N VAL A 37 -0.95 -4.09 -16.26
CA VAL A 37 0.09 -3.50 -17.12
C VAL A 37 1.46 -4.12 -16.83
N PHE A 38 1.79 -4.30 -15.54
CA PHE A 38 3.07 -4.87 -15.13
C PHE A 38 3.04 -6.40 -14.99
N LYS A 39 1.89 -7.04 -15.25
CA LYS A 39 1.68 -8.49 -15.17
C LYS A 39 2.16 -9.07 -13.84
N MET A 40 1.78 -8.42 -12.74
CA MET A 40 2.22 -8.80 -11.41
C MET A 40 1.70 -10.20 -11.06
N SER A 41 2.56 -11.05 -10.49
CA SER A 41 2.19 -12.41 -10.07
C SER A 41 1.57 -12.46 -8.67
N CYS A 42 1.57 -11.34 -7.94
CA CYS A 42 1.01 -11.26 -6.59
C CYS A 42 -0.52 -11.13 -6.60
N ASP A 43 -1.13 -11.44 -5.46
CA ASP A 43 -2.55 -11.23 -5.21
C ASP A 43 -2.87 -9.72 -5.15
N PRO A 44 -3.75 -9.19 -6.02
CA PRO A 44 -4.08 -7.77 -6.04
C PRO A 44 -4.75 -7.28 -4.75
N HIS A 45 -5.38 -8.15 -3.96
CA HIS A 45 -5.99 -7.77 -2.69
C HIS A 45 -4.97 -7.45 -1.60
N LYS A 46 -3.69 -7.82 -1.80
CA LYS A 46 -2.59 -7.48 -0.89
C LYS A 46 -1.91 -6.16 -1.25
N MET A 47 -2.26 -5.57 -2.40
CA MET A 47 -1.66 -4.34 -2.91
C MET A 47 -2.26 -3.08 -2.26
N TYR A 48 -3.13 -3.21 -1.25
CA TYR A 48 -3.67 -2.06 -0.52
C TYR A 48 -3.80 -2.30 0.99
N GLY A 49 -3.86 -1.20 1.74
CA GLY A 49 -3.98 -1.23 3.20
C GLY A 49 -5.41 -1.38 3.69
N VAL A 50 -6.21 -0.32 3.49
CA VAL A 50 -7.63 -0.29 3.88
C VAL A 50 -8.48 0.28 2.74
N GLN A 51 -9.78 0.04 2.76
CA GLN A 51 -10.70 0.73 1.84
C GLN A 51 -11.03 2.14 2.33
N GLU A 52 -11.27 3.05 1.39
CA GLU A 52 -11.63 4.45 1.63
C GLU A 52 -12.83 4.59 2.57
N THR A 53 -13.86 3.75 2.42
CA THR A 53 -15.04 3.78 3.30
C THR A 53 -14.70 3.44 4.75
N GLU A 54 -13.78 2.51 4.97
CA GLU A 54 -13.31 2.16 6.31
C GLU A 54 -12.38 3.23 6.88
N ALA A 55 -11.49 3.78 6.05
CA ALA A 55 -10.62 4.89 6.43
C ALA A 55 -11.45 6.11 6.88
N ALA A 56 -12.45 6.49 6.09
CA ALA A 56 -13.37 7.58 6.42
C ALA A 56 -14.10 7.34 7.75
N ARG A 57 -14.54 6.11 8.01
CA ARG A 57 -15.18 5.73 9.28
C ARG A 57 -14.23 5.87 10.48
N LEU A 58 -12.99 5.40 10.35
CA LEU A 58 -11.99 5.48 11.41
C LEU A 58 -11.60 6.94 11.69
N ILE A 59 -11.40 7.75 10.65
CA ILE A 59 -11.09 9.19 10.78
C ILE A 59 -12.25 9.92 11.48
N ALA A 60 -13.49 9.72 11.01
CA ALA A 60 -14.66 10.36 11.62
C ALA A 60 -14.88 9.96 13.09
N SER A 61 -14.35 8.80 13.50
CA SER A 61 -14.41 8.30 14.88
C SER A 61 -13.19 8.72 15.73
N GLY A 62 -12.28 9.54 15.20
CA GLY A 62 -11.04 9.94 15.89
C GLY A 62 -10.01 8.82 16.03
N LYS A 63 -10.16 7.72 15.27
CA LYS A 63 -9.33 6.50 15.34
C LYS A 63 -8.20 6.50 14.31
N THR A 64 -7.57 7.64 14.09
CA THR A 64 -6.49 7.79 13.08
C THR A 64 -5.29 6.88 13.40
N ALA A 65 -4.92 6.71 14.67
CA ALA A 65 -3.85 5.78 15.05
C ALA A 65 -4.16 4.33 14.64
N GLU A 66 -5.39 3.87 14.86
CA GLU A 66 -5.84 2.53 14.45
C GLU A 66 -5.80 2.37 12.92
N LEU A 67 -6.18 3.41 12.17
CA LEU A 67 -6.07 3.44 10.72
C LEU A 67 -4.61 3.26 10.26
N LEU A 68 -3.68 4.03 10.84
CA LEU A 68 -2.26 3.95 10.50
C LEU A 68 -1.66 2.58 10.84
N ASP A 69 -2.01 2.00 12.00
CA ASP A 69 -1.54 0.68 12.40
C ASP A 69 -2.01 -0.41 11.42
N ARG A 70 -3.26 -0.34 10.96
CA ARG A 70 -3.80 -1.27 9.96
C ARG A 70 -3.08 -1.15 8.61
N ILE A 71 -2.87 0.08 8.12
CA ILE A 71 -2.13 0.33 6.89
C ILE A 71 -0.71 -0.23 7.01
N TYR A 72 -0.03 0.04 8.13
CA TYR A 72 1.33 -0.45 8.37
C TYR A 72 1.40 -1.97 8.43
N ALA A 73 0.44 -2.63 9.10
CA ALA A 73 0.39 -4.08 9.18
C ALA A 73 0.24 -4.72 7.78
N SER A 74 -0.68 -4.20 6.96
CA SER A 74 -0.86 -4.65 5.57
C SER A 74 0.40 -4.43 4.73
N TYR A 75 1.02 -3.25 4.82
CA TYR A 75 2.27 -2.95 4.11
C TYR A 75 3.43 -3.84 4.56
N ALA A 76 3.58 -4.06 5.87
CA ALA A 76 4.65 -4.87 6.43
C ALA A 76 4.56 -6.33 5.98
N SER A 77 3.35 -6.89 5.88
CA SER A 77 3.15 -8.23 5.32
C SER A 77 3.42 -8.25 3.82
N TYR A 78 2.98 -7.22 3.08
CA TYR A 78 3.15 -7.17 1.63
C TYR A 78 4.63 -7.01 1.20
N LYS A 79 5.42 -6.20 1.91
CA LYS A 79 6.82 -5.94 1.56
C LYS A 79 7.75 -7.13 1.74
N GLU A 80 7.39 -8.13 2.55
CA GLU A 80 8.26 -9.31 2.79
C GLU A 80 8.55 -10.11 1.52
N GLY A 81 7.68 -10.02 0.50
CA GLY A 81 7.87 -10.66 -0.80
C GLY A 81 8.53 -9.78 -1.87
N HIS A 82 9.00 -8.57 -1.53
CA HIS A 82 9.42 -7.56 -2.51
C HIS A 82 10.71 -6.86 -2.09
N ASP A 83 11.61 -6.62 -3.05
CA ASP A 83 12.87 -5.89 -2.82
C ASP A 83 12.66 -4.38 -2.83
N LEU A 84 11.64 -3.92 -3.54
CA LEU A 84 11.23 -2.53 -3.65
C LEU A 84 9.71 -2.47 -3.73
N VAL A 85 9.07 -1.55 -3.02
CA VAL A 85 7.64 -1.31 -3.13
C VAL A 85 7.40 0.16 -3.46
N LEU A 86 6.76 0.42 -4.60
CA LEU A 86 6.23 1.73 -4.94
C LEU A 86 4.97 1.96 -4.11
N MET A 87 4.95 3.03 -3.32
CA MET A 87 3.75 3.42 -2.58
C MET A 87 3.06 4.58 -3.27
N GLU A 88 1.75 4.46 -3.44
CA GLU A 88 0.92 5.61 -3.80
C GLU A 88 0.90 6.60 -2.63
N GLY A 89 1.12 7.87 -2.94
CA GLY A 89 1.11 8.93 -1.93
C GLY A 89 -0.25 8.99 -1.22
N PRO A 90 -0.27 9.42 0.06
CA PRO A 90 -1.53 9.66 0.73
C PRO A 90 -2.32 10.68 -0.10
N GLY A 91 -3.49 10.29 -0.60
CA GLY A 91 -4.43 11.25 -1.16
C GLY A 91 -4.83 12.29 -0.11
N SER A 92 -5.52 13.34 -0.53
CA SER A 92 -5.87 14.52 0.29
C SER A 92 -6.64 14.26 1.62
N GLY A 93 -7.00 13.02 1.94
CA GLY A 93 -7.73 12.62 3.15
C GLY A 93 -6.88 12.24 4.36
N LEU A 94 -5.59 11.90 4.19
CA LEU A 94 -4.61 11.86 5.28
C LEU A 94 -3.59 12.93 4.93
N GLY A 95 -3.50 14.00 5.72
CA GLY A 95 -2.60 15.11 5.43
C GLY A 95 -1.23 14.60 4.99
N ASP A 96 -0.73 15.12 3.87
CA ASP A 96 0.39 14.59 3.06
C ASP A 96 1.67 14.24 3.84
N THR A 97 1.78 14.67 5.10
CA THR A 97 2.95 14.57 5.97
C THR A 97 2.89 13.50 7.07
N GLU A 98 1.71 13.03 7.49
CA GLU A 98 1.61 12.12 8.66
C GLU A 98 2.00 10.66 8.34
N LEU A 99 1.59 10.16 7.17
CA LEU A 99 1.89 8.81 6.70
C LEU A 99 3.37 8.66 6.31
N ASP A 100 3.91 9.63 5.57
CA ASP A 100 5.32 9.65 5.13
C ASP A 100 6.29 9.70 6.32
N ALA A 101 5.95 10.49 7.35
CA ALA A 101 6.75 10.58 8.57
C ALA A 101 6.75 9.28 9.38
N HIS A 102 5.62 8.60 9.51
CA HIS A 102 5.53 7.33 10.26
C HIS A 102 6.25 6.18 9.55
N VAL A 103 6.17 6.10 8.22
CA VAL A 103 6.87 5.07 7.43
C VAL A 103 8.38 5.31 7.47
N SER A 104 8.82 6.57 7.38
CA SER A 104 10.24 6.94 7.41
C SER A 104 10.87 6.82 8.81
N GLY A 105 10.11 7.07 9.87
CA GLY A 105 10.59 7.08 11.25
C GLY A 105 10.87 5.70 11.86
N ARG A 106 10.34 4.61 11.30
CA ARG A 106 10.56 3.23 11.81
C ARG A 106 11.76 2.50 11.17
N ARG A 107 12.75 3.20 10.62
CA ARG A 107 14.02 2.55 10.24
C ARG A 107 14.69 1.97 11.49
N ARG A 108 15.03 0.68 11.40
CA ARG A 108 15.57 -0.23 12.43
C ARG A 108 16.35 0.45 13.58
N PRO A 109 16.22 -0.03 14.83
CA PRO A 109 17.24 0.26 15.83
C PRO A 109 18.58 -0.23 15.29
N THR A 110 19.56 0.66 15.28
CA THR A 110 20.96 0.33 15.08
C THR A 110 21.33 -0.79 16.05
N VAL A 111 21.72 -1.94 15.51
CA VAL A 111 22.36 -2.99 16.30
C VAL A 111 23.69 -2.41 16.74
N GLY A 112 23.74 -1.93 17.98
CA GLY A 112 25.00 -1.65 18.65
C GLY A 112 25.66 -2.96 19.06
N ARG A 113 26.85 -3.20 18.51
CA ARG A 113 27.96 -3.89 19.18
C ARG A 113 29.27 -3.41 18.57
#